data_AF-H1XW50-F1
#
_entry.id   AF-H1XW50-F1
#
_cell.length_a   1.000
_cell.length_b   1.000
_cell.length_c   1.000
_cell.angle_alpha   90.00
_cell.angle_beta   90.00
_cell.angle_gamma   90.00
#
_symmetry.space_group_name_H-M   'P 1'
#
loop_
_entity.id
_entity.type
_entity.pdbx_description
1 polymer ?
#
loop_
_entity_poly.entity_id
_entity_poly.type
_entity_poly.pdbx_seq_one_letter_code
_entity_poly.pdbx_strand_id
1 'polypeptide(L)'
;MLKKLLFLFLLPTLIWAQNDFYRFFRDSTLRIDYYHIGDDDEEWITIDHYYLLRQWAGSVSKLIDPFDNGKYYVKVFDAQTHRLIFSRGFNSYFGEYQTTEMAKKGLKRTYHETALIPFPRASVIFRIYARDRQNHLNLIFERTIDVQNLQINEENRATGASVITAHYSGAAHNNVDVVFLAEGYTLQDSAKFRKDLSHYATVLLNKEPFKTYRDKFNIYGVFKPSVEAGCDEPTHQQFRSTVLNCTFNSMGSYRYLLTEDNRAMHDLASAVPYDAVIIMVNHARYGGGGIYNFYMDFTTDNPYSENVFIHEFGHSFGGLADEYYTAATAFDEFYPPGVEPTEPNITRLFNPQRLKWRNLVQADTPIPTPWQKETFDQLQIDYQKKRQELNRQMAELSQAQAGSAALARVQKEATELAHKFNAMADKILHEDRYAGKVGAFEGAGYVSEGMYRPMLDCVMFRNGDKPFCQVCAQRLMKVIKFFSD
;
A
#
# COMPACT_ATOMS: atom_id res chain seq x y z
N MET A 1 -23.99 -5.31 74.36
CA MET A 1 -23.99 -5.46 72.89
C MET A 1 -23.26 -4.28 72.28
N LEU A 2 -22.00 -4.44 71.88
CA LEU A 2 -21.21 -3.41 71.19
C LEU A 2 -20.83 -3.99 69.82
N LYS A 3 -21.52 -3.55 68.75
CA LYS A 3 -21.24 -3.97 67.38
C LYS A 3 -20.00 -3.21 66.89
N LYS A 4 -18.88 -3.92 66.72
CA LYS A 4 -17.71 -3.44 65.97
C LYS A 4 -18.06 -3.49 64.48
N LEU A 5 -18.09 -2.33 63.83
CA LEU A 5 -18.22 -2.20 62.39
C LEU A 5 -16.81 -2.34 61.78
N LEU A 6 -16.59 -3.40 61.00
CA LEU A 6 -15.35 -3.65 60.28
C LEU A 6 -15.38 -2.82 58.98
N PHE A 7 -14.58 -1.76 58.89
CA PHE A 7 -14.37 -1.02 57.65
C PHE A 7 -13.41 -1.80 56.76
N LEU A 8 -13.93 -2.44 55.72
CA LEU A 8 -13.13 -3.07 54.66
C LEU A 8 -12.63 -1.95 53.72
N PHE A 9 -11.34 -1.60 53.83
CA PHE A 9 -10.67 -0.78 52.83
C PHE A 9 -10.51 -1.62 51.54
N LEU A 10 -11.39 -1.40 50.56
CA LEU A 10 -11.18 -1.80 49.18
C LEU A 10 -10.06 -0.91 48.60
N LEU A 11 -8.82 -1.40 48.67
CA LEU A 11 -7.73 -0.86 47.87
C LEU A 11 -8.09 -1.06 46.38
N PRO A 12 -8.12 0.00 45.56
CA PRO A 12 -8.20 -0.18 44.13
C PRO A 12 -6.90 -0.86 43.68
N THR A 13 -6.99 -2.12 43.29
CA THR A 13 -5.94 -2.74 42.48
C THR A 13 -5.90 -1.98 41.17
N LEU A 14 -5.01 -0.99 41.09
CA LEU A 14 -4.52 -0.45 39.84
C LEU A 14 -3.89 -1.64 39.11
N ILE A 15 -4.68 -2.32 38.28
CA ILE A 15 -4.15 -3.21 37.26
C ILE A 15 -3.43 -2.27 36.29
N TRP A 16 -2.15 -2.06 36.55
CA TRP A 16 -1.24 -1.63 35.50
C TRP A 16 -1.37 -2.72 34.43
N ALA A 17 -2.04 -2.40 33.32
CA ALA A 17 -1.89 -3.15 32.09
C ALA A 17 -0.41 -2.99 31.70
N GLN A 18 0.45 -3.83 32.29
CA GLN A 18 1.82 -3.96 31.86
C GLN A 18 1.74 -4.39 30.41
N ASN A 19 2.31 -3.53 29.57
CA ASN A 19 2.41 -3.69 28.15
C ASN A 19 2.88 -5.12 27.81
N ASP A 20 2.02 -5.94 27.18
CA ASP A 20 2.32 -7.34 26.91
C ASP A 20 3.56 -7.50 26.00
N PHE A 21 4.00 -6.42 25.32
CA PHE A 21 5.19 -6.42 24.48
C PHE A 21 6.44 -6.92 25.21
N TYR A 22 6.85 -6.27 26.30
CA TYR A 22 8.13 -6.63 26.95
C TYR A 22 8.10 -7.98 27.65
N ARG A 23 6.90 -8.56 27.85
CA ARG A 23 6.73 -9.93 28.31
C ARG A 23 7.11 -10.94 27.22
N PHE A 24 6.66 -10.73 25.98
CA PHE A 24 6.85 -11.68 24.89
C PHE A 24 8.01 -11.33 23.95
N PHE A 25 8.40 -10.06 23.88
CA PHE A 25 9.30 -9.52 22.87
C PHE A 25 10.38 -8.62 23.49
N ARG A 26 11.47 -8.42 22.74
CA ARG A 26 12.47 -7.37 22.99
C ARG A 26 12.40 -6.32 21.87
N ASP A 27 12.93 -5.13 22.14
CA ASP A 27 12.99 -4.03 21.15
C ASP A 27 14.07 -4.30 20.11
N SER A 28 13.77 -5.24 19.21
CA SER A 28 14.48 -5.54 17.99
C SER A 28 13.51 -6.26 17.05
N THR A 29 13.84 -6.40 15.77
CA THR A 29 12.96 -7.08 14.80
C THR A 29 13.55 -8.42 14.40
N LEU A 30 12.73 -9.47 14.41
CA LEU A 30 13.03 -10.69 13.67
C LEU A 30 12.44 -10.53 12.26
N ARG A 31 13.33 -10.38 11.28
CA ARG A 31 12.98 -10.41 9.86
C ARG A 31 13.04 -11.86 9.37
N ILE A 32 11.95 -12.33 8.78
CA ILE A 32 11.78 -13.69 8.29
C ILE A 32 11.57 -13.60 6.78
N ASP A 33 12.60 -13.96 6.03
CA ASP A 33 12.55 -14.02 4.58
C ASP A 33 12.05 -15.40 4.15
N TYR A 34 11.15 -15.44 3.16
CA TYR A 34 10.55 -16.67 2.67
C TYR A 34 10.30 -16.60 1.17
N TYR A 35 10.09 -17.77 0.56
CA TYR A 35 9.63 -17.90 -0.81
C TYR A 35 8.14 -18.23 -0.83
N HIS A 36 7.37 -17.48 -1.62
CA HIS A 36 5.97 -17.74 -1.94
C HIS A 36 5.89 -18.27 -3.37
N ILE A 37 5.40 -19.50 -3.53
CA ILE A 37 5.47 -20.24 -4.79
C ILE A 37 4.09 -20.74 -5.13
N GLY A 38 3.72 -20.70 -6.41
CA GLY A 38 2.44 -21.22 -6.87
C GLY A 38 1.95 -20.61 -8.17
N ASP A 39 0.66 -20.79 -8.42
CA ASP A 39 -0.12 -20.24 -9.53
C ASP A 39 -1.49 -19.74 -9.00
N ASP A 40 -2.55 -19.71 -9.81
CA ASP A 40 -3.86 -19.22 -9.37
C ASP A 40 -4.65 -20.20 -8.48
N ASP A 41 -4.29 -21.49 -8.48
CA ASP A 41 -5.03 -22.57 -7.81
C ASP A 41 -4.32 -23.00 -6.52
N GLU A 42 -2.99 -23.10 -6.55
CA GLU A 42 -2.20 -23.57 -5.41
C GLU A 42 -1.09 -22.61 -4.99
N GLU A 43 -0.81 -22.58 -3.68
CA GLU A 43 0.26 -21.78 -3.09
C GLU A 43 0.95 -22.50 -1.93
N TRP A 44 2.24 -22.25 -1.77
CA TRP A 44 3.05 -22.76 -0.67
C TRP A 44 4.18 -21.81 -0.31
N ILE A 45 4.62 -21.94 0.95
CA ILE A 45 5.65 -21.09 1.54
C ILE A 45 6.81 -21.95 2.04
N THR A 46 8.03 -21.48 1.78
CA THR A 46 9.26 -22.06 2.35
C THR A 46 10.12 -20.97 2.97
N ILE A 47 10.76 -21.24 4.10
CA ILE A 47 11.66 -20.28 4.74
C ILE A 47 12.98 -20.22 4.00
N ASP A 48 13.45 -19.00 3.78
CA ASP A 48 14.77 -18.69 3.24
C ASP A 48 15.75 -18.38 4.38
N HIS A 49 15.65 -17.21 5.01
CA HIS A 49 16.60 -16.75 6.02
C HIS A 49 15.94 -16.00 7.19
N TYR A 50 16.64 -15.94 8.32
CA TYR A 50 16.28 -15.13 9.48
C TYR A 50 17.33 -14.05 9.72
N TYR A 51 16.88 -12.82 10.01
CA TYR A 51 17.74 -11.67 10.27
C TYR A 51 17.34 -10.95 11.55
N LEU A 52 18.34 -10.42 12.25
CA LEU A 52 18.16 -9.53 13.39
C LEU A 52 18.28 -8.08 12.93
N LEU A 53 17.19 -7.31 12.99
CA LEU A 53 17.26 -5.85 12.82
C LEU A 53 17.30 -5.18 14.19
N ARG A 54 18.05 -4.08 14.30
CA ARG A 54 18.47 -3.50 15.59
C ARG A 54 17.32 -2.99 16.46
N GLN A 55 16.23 -2.51 15.87
CA GLN A 55 15.11 -1.90 16.58
C GLN A 55 13.78 -2.39 16.00
N TRP A 56 12.75 -2.48 16.84
CA TRP A 56 11.37 -2.68 16.39
C TRP A 56 10.74 -1.31 16.09
N ALA A 57 10.30 -1.09 14.85
CA ALA A 57 9.69 0.19 14.47
C ALA A 57 8.25 0.31 15.00
N GLY A 58 7.47 -0.77 14.85
CA GLY A 58 6.04 -0.72 15.09
C GLY A 58 5.62 -0.51 16.54
N SER A 59 4.31 -0.50 16.74
CA SER A 59 3.70 -0.28 18.04
C SER A 59 4.14 -1.35 19.07
N VAL A 60 4.46 -0.88 20.28
CA VAL A 60 4.67 -1.73 21.46
C VAL A 60 3.39 -1.90 22.29
N SER A 61 2.31 -1.17 21.98
CA SER A 61 1.03 -1.20 22.72
C SER A 61 -0.07 -1.95 21.95
N LYS A 62 -0.01 -1.94 20.61
CA LYS A 62 -0.99 -2.55 19.71
C LYS A 62 -0.36 -3.65 18.86
N LEU A 63 -0.27 -4.85 19.45
CA LEU A 63 0.39 -6.00 18.83
C LEU A 63 -0.52 -6.78 17.86
N ILE A 64 -1.83 -6.66 18.02
CA ILE A 64 -2.83 -7.37 17.21
C ILE A 64 -3.45 -6.39 16.23
N ASP A 65 -3.26 -6.65 14.94
CA ASP A 65 -3.91 -5.90 13.86
C ASP A 65 -5.45 -5.98 13.97
N PRO A 66 -6.15 -4.83 14.11
CA PRO A 66 -7.61 -4.81 14.31
C PRO A 66 -8.39 -4.64 12.99
N PHE A 67 -7.72 -4.65 11.84
CA PHE A 67 -8.29 -4.13 10.60
C PHE A 67 -8.98 -5.18 9.72
N ASP A 68 -8.68 -6.46 9.91
CA ASP A 68 -9.20 -7.56 9.09
C ASP A 68 -9.07 -7.32 7.57
N ASN A 69 -8.03 -6.58 7.15
CA ASN A 69 -7.74 -6.26 5.77
C ASN A 69 -6.52 -7.01 5.23
N GLY A 70 -6.43 -7.14 3.91
CA GLY A 70 -5.37 -7.87 3.21
C GLY A 70 -5.73 -9.33 2.94
N LYS A 71 -5.15 -9.87 1.86
CA LYS A 71 -5.26 -11.25 1.41
C LYS A 71 -4.54 -12.21 2.34
N TYR A 72 -3.45 -11.77 2.97
CA TYR A 72 -2.62 -12.59 3.85
C TYR A 72 -2.53 -12.04 5.26
N TYR A 73 -2.25 -12.92 6.21
CA TYR A 73 -2.02 -12.59 7.61
C TYR A 73 -0.82 -13.32 8.18
N VAL A 74 0.13 -12.58 8.73
CA VAL A 74 1.10 -13.11 9.69
C VAL A 74 0.44 -13.15 11.06
N LYS A 75 0.52 -14.31 11.74
CA LYS A 75 0.11 -14.46 13.14
C LYS A 75 1.20 -15.20 13.93
N VAL A 76 1.53 -14.68 15.10
CA VAL A 76 2.55 -15.24 15.99
C VAL A 76 1.89 -15.62 17.30
N PHE A 77 2.09 -16.87 17.70
CA PHE A 77 1.58 -17.41 18.95
C PHE A 77 2.72 -17.75 19.89
N ASP A 78 2.54 -17.51 21.17
CA ASP A 78 3.45 -18.00 22.20
C ASP A 78 3.43 -19.54 22.19
N ALA A 79 4.59 -20.20 22.06
CA ALA A 79 4.63 -21.65 21.90
C ALA A 79 4.22 -22.43 23.16
N GLN A 80 4.32 -21.81 24.34
CA GLN A 80 3.95 -22.47 25.59
C GLN A 80 2.44 -22.42 25.84
N THR A 81 1.82 -21.26 25.61
CA THR A 81 0.42 -21.01 25.96
C THR A 81 -0.53 -21.05 24.76
N HIS A 82 0.00 -21.10 23.54
CA HIS A 82 -0.76 -20.98 22.29
C HIS A 82 -1.56 -19.68 22.17
N ARG A 83 -1.22 -18.65 22.97
CA ARG A 83 -1.85 -17.33 22.92
C ARG A 83 -1.37 -16.57 21.70
N LEU A 84 -2.28 -15.94 20.95
CA LEU A 84 -1.92 -14.98 19.90
C LEU A 84 -1.27 -13.75 20.55
N ILE A 85 -0.04 -13.44 20.15
CA ILE A 85 0.78 -12.36 20.74
C ILE A 85 1.19 -11.29 19.72
N PHE A 86 1.07 -11.56 18.42
CA PHE A 86 1.25 -10.55 17.37
C PHE A 86 0.47 -10.96 16.10
N SER A 87 -0.07 -9.98 15.36
CA SER A 87 -0.58 -10.21 14.01
C SER A 87 -0.47 -8.99 13.11
N ARG A 88 -0.36 -9.23 11.80
CA ARG A 88 -0.36 -8.20 10.74
C ARG A 88 -1.05 -8.73 9.49
N GLY A 89 -2.02 -7.98 8.97
CA GLY A 89 -2.61 -8.23 7.65
C GLY A 89 -1.78 -7.57 6.55
N PHE A 90 -1.69 -8.18 5.36
CA PHE A 90 -0.91 -7.65 4.24
C PHE A 90 -1.42 -8.21 2.89
N ASN A 91 -1.00 -7.57 1.80
CA ASN A 91 -1.03 -8.12 0.45
C ASN A 91 0.40 -8.40 -0.01
N SER A 92 0.58 -9.21 -1.05
CA SER A 92 1.90 -9.59 -1.52
C SER A 92 1.98 -9.57 -3.05
N TYR A 93 3.21 -9.55 -3.56
CA TYR A 93 3.45 -9.62 -5.01
C TYR A 93 2.88 -10.92 -5.58
N PHE A 94 3.07 -12.05 -4.88
CA PHE A 94 2.45 -13.31 -5.30
C PHE A 94 0.92 -13.21 -5.28
N GLY A 95 0.33 -12.60 -4.25
CA GLY A 95 -1.10 -12.42 -4.14
C GLY A 95 -1.75 -11.73 -5.34
N GLU A 96 -1.07 -10.72 -5.90
CA GLU A 96 -1.48 -10.07 -7.14
C GLU A 96 -1.13 -10.89 -8.39
N TYR A 97 0.03 -11.55 -8.41
CA TYR A 97 0.39 -12.47 -9.51
C TYR A 97 -0.70 -13.52 -9.77
N GLN A 98 -1.33 -14.06 -8.72
CA GLN A 98 -2.41 -15.03 -8.83
C GLN A 98 -3.63 -14.52 -9.61
N THR A 99 -3.83 -13.20 -9.74
CA THR A 99 -4.95 -12.64 -10.51
C THR A 99 -4.61 -12.47 -12.00
N THR A 100 -3.36 -12.74 -12.40
CA THR A 100 -2.91 -12.59 -13.79
C THR A 100 -3.34 -13.75 -14.68
N GLU A 101 -3.51 -13.48 -15.98
CA GLU A 101 -3.77 -14.52 -16.98
C GLU A 101 -2.67 -15.59 -17.09
N MET A 102 -1.46 -15.27 -16.65
CA MET A 102 -0.36 -16.23 -16.63
C MET A 102 -0.54 -17.25 -15.51
N ALA A 103 -0.87 -16.80 -14.30
CA ALA A 103 -1.15 -17.67 -13.17
C ALA A 103 -2.35 -18.59 -13.47
N LYS A 104 -3.43 -18.03 -14.05
CA LYS A 104 -4.63 -18.79 -14.46
C LYS A 104 -4.39 -19.85 -15.53
N LYS A 105 -3.28 -19.77 -16.25
CA LYS A 105 -2.84 -20.80 -17.20
C LYS A 105 -1.96 -21.87 -16.55
N GLY A 106 -1.86 -21.87 -15.22
CA GLY A 106 -1.05 -22.79 -14.43
C GLY A 106 0.45 -22.51 -14.52
N LEU A 107 0.86 -21.29 -14.91
CA LEU A 107 2.27 -20.93 -14.82
C LEU A 107 2.63 -20.76 -13.35
N LYS A 108 3.55 -21.58 -12.86
CA LYS A 108 4.06 -21.46 -11.50
C LYS A 108 5.23 -20.50 -11.44
N ARG A 109 5.18 -19.57 -10.50
CA ARG A 109 6.25 -18.62 -10.20
C ARG A 109 6.64 -18.71 -8.73
N THR A 110 7.81 -18.15 -8.44
CA THR A 110 8.36 -18.03 -7.08
C THR A 110 8.70 -16.57 -6.84
N TYR A 111 8.24 -16.04 -5.71
CA TYR A 111 8.55 -14.69 -5.25
C TYR A 111 9.25 -14.76 -3.90
N HIS A 112 10.21 -13.87 -3.68
CA HIS A 112 10.84 -13.68 -2.39
C HIS A 112 10.06 -12.62 -1.62
N GLU A 113 9.71 -12.89 -0.36
CA GLU A 113 8.88 -12.04 0.48
C GLU A 113 9.41 -12.03 1.93
N THR A 114 8.94 -11.06 2.72
CA THR A 114 9.43 -10.84 4.08
C THR A 114 8.28 -10.63 5.07
N ALA A 115 8.37 -11.28 6.22
CA ALA A 115 7.61 -10.92 7.41
C ALA A 115 8.51 -10.25 8.45
N LEU A 116 8.05 -9.12 8.99
CA LEU A 116 8.70 -8.43 10.12
C LEU A 116 7.87 -8.63 11.37
N ILE A 117 8.48 -9.21 12.41
CA ILE A 117 7.84 -9.37 13.73
C ILE A 117 8.72 -8.80 14.83
N PRO A 118 8.16 -8.33 15.95
CA PRO A 118 8.97 -8.03 17.13
C PRO A 118 9.74 -9.27 17.56
N PHE A 119 10.99 -9.10 17.97
CA PHE A 119 11.86 -10.22 18.25
C PHE A 119 11.39 -10.97 19.51
N PRO A 120 11.01 -12.27 19.42
CA PRO A 120 10.46 -13.00 20.55
C PRO A 120 11.52 -13.32 21.62
N ARG A 121 11.12 -13.35 22.90
CA ARG A 121 11.98 -13.73 24.04
C ARG A 121 12.02 -15.24 24.26
N ALA A 122 11.03 -15.96 23.76
CA ALA A 122 10.89 -17.41 23.87
C ALA A 122 10.43 -17.96 22.51
N SER A 123 10.41 -19.29 22.39
CA SER A 123 9.94 -19.94 21.17
C SER A 123 8.50 -19.53 20.82
N VAL A 124 8.23 -19.36 19.54
CA VAL A 124 6.92 -18.96 19.02
C VAL A 124 6.46 -19.87 17.90
N ILE A 125 5.15 -19.95 17.68
CA ILE A 125 4.56 -20.56 16.49
C ILE A 125 4.25 -19.43 15.51
N PHE A 126 5.03 -19.38 14.43
CA PHE A 126 4.83 -18.45 13.32
C PHE A 126 3.90 -19.08 12.29
N ARG A 127 2.86 -18.36 11.91
CA ARG A 127 1.86 -18.81 10.94
C ARG A 127 1.60 -17.75 9.88
N ILE A 128 1.42 -18.19 8.64
CA ILE A 128 0.87 -17.37 7.56
C ILE A 128 -0.48 -17.96 7.16
N TYR A 129 -1.47 -17.09 7.07
CA TYR A 129 -2.82 -17.39 6.61
C TYR A 129 -3.09 -16.68 5.30
N ALA A 130 -3.88 -17.30 4.43
CA ALA A 130 -4.38 -16.71 3.20
C ALA A 130 -5.92 -16.70 3.20
N ARG A 131 -6.51 -15.66 2.61
CA ARG A 131 -7.95 -15.63 2.37
C ARG A 131 -8.30 -16.48 1.16
N ASP A 132 -9.29 -17.34 1.34
CA ASP A 132 -9.95 -17.99 0.22
C ASP A 132 -10.87 -17.01 -0.54
N ARG A 133 -11.51 -17.50 -1.61
CA ARG A 133 -12.45 -16.72 -2.43
C ARG A 133 -13.68 -16.24 -1.64
N GLN A 134 -13.95 -16.75 -0.44
CA GLN A 134 -15.04 -16.30 0.44
C GLN A 134 -14.54 -15.38 1.56
N ASN A 135 -13.28 -14.93 1.49
CA ASN A 135 -12.59 -14.12 2.49
C ASN A 135 -12.37 -14.82 3.84
N HIS A 136 -12.46 -16.14 3.94
CA HIS A 136 -12.07 -16.86 5.15
C HIS A 136 -10.56 -17.07 5.21
N LEU A 137 -9.95 -16.82 6.37
CA LEU A 137 -8.53 -17.04 6.59
C LEU A 137 -8.23 -18.53 6.84
N ASN A 138 -7.47 -19.12 5.93
CA ASN A 138 -7.00 -20.50 6.00
C ASN A 138 -5.50 -20.53 6.29
N LEU A 139 -5.06 -21.47 7.13
CA LEU A 139 -3.64 -21.65 7.44
C LEU A 139 -2.92 -22.25 6.23
N ILE A 140 -1.92 -21.56 5.71
CA ILE A 140 -1.12 -22.04 4.56
C ILE A 140 0.33 -22.37 4.94
N PHE A 141 0.82 -21.85 6.06
CA PHE A 141 2.16 -22.13 6.56
C PHE A 141 2.22 -22.06 8.08
N GLU A 142 2.92 -23.01 8.69
CA GLU A 142 3.22 -23.01 10.12
C GLU A 142 4.67 -23.45 10.37
N ARG A 143 5.34 -22.76 11.29
CA ARG A 143 6.63 -23.18 11.82
C ARG A 143 6.80 -22.77 13.27
N THR A 144 7.28 -23.68 14.10
CA THR A 144 7.82 -23.31 15.41
C THR A 144 9.22 -22.72 15.23
N ILE A 145 9.40 -21.49 15.70
CA ILE A 145 10.69 -20.79 15.72
C ILE A 145 11.25 -20.94 17.14
N ASP A 146 12.27 -21.78 17.29
CA ASP A 146 13.06 -21.87 18.50
C ASP A 146 14.13 -20.79 18.50
N VAL A 147 13.85 -19.69 19.21
CA VAL A 147 14.71 -18.50 19.24
C VAL A 147 16.09 -18.81 19.84
N GLN A 148 16.22 -19.81 20.72
CA GLN A 148 17.50 -20.14 21.35
C GLN A 148 18.46 -20.85 20.39
N ASN A 149 17.92 -21.56 19.40
CA ASN A 149 18.69 -22.35 18.43
C ASN A 149 18.56 -21.80 17.00
N LEU A 150 18.04 -20.57 16.84
CA LEU A 150 17.82 -19.96 15.54
C LEU A 150 19.14 -19.54 14.90
N GLN A 151 19.41 -20.04 13.69
CA GLN A 151 20.49 -19.50 12.86
C GLN A 151 20.07 -18.15 12.31
N ILE A 152 20.53 -17.09 12.96
CA ILE A 152 20.16 -15.71 12.65
C ILE A 152 21.35 -14.94 12.11
N ASN A 153 21.12 -14.15 11.07
CA ASN A 153 22.12 -13.24 10.54
C ASN A 153 21.98 -11.84 11.18
N GLU A 154 23.08 -11.34 11.74
CA GLU A 154 23.13 -10.03 12.41
C GLU A 154 23.98 -8.99 11.64
N GLU A 155 24.35 -9.31 10.39
CA GLU A 155 25.20 -8.45 9.59
C GLU A 155 24.48 -7.14 9.23
N ASN A 156 25.25 -6.05 9.12
CA ASN A 156 24.72 -4.80 8.61
C ASN A 156 24.48 -4.91 7.09
N ARG A 157 23.23 -5.14 6.70
CA ARG A 157 22.83 -5.35 5.30
C ARG A 157 22.73 -4.07 4.46
N ALA A 158 22.58 -2.91 5.10
CA ALA A 158 22.57 -1.61 4.43
C ALA A 158 23.97 -1.01 4.21
N THR A 159 25.02 -1.84 4.19
CA THR A 159 26.40 -1.36 4.04
C THR A 159 26.59 -0.57 2.73
N GLY A 160 27.24 0.60 2.83
CA GLY A 160 27.45 1.51 1.71
C GLY A 160 26.28 2.46 1.43
N ALA A 161 25.17 2.35 2.16
CA ALA A 161 24.08 3.31 2.09
C ALA A 161 24.30 4.50 3.04
N SER A 162 23.80 5.67 2.65
CA SER A 162 23.74 6.87 3.48
C SER A 162 22.30 7.16 3.91
N VAL A 163 22.09 7.47 5.18
CA VAL A 163 20.78 7.84 5.72
C VAL A 163 20.64 9.36 5.77
N ILE A 164 19.48 9.87 5.37
CA ILE A 164 19.12 11.28 5.40
C ILE A 164 17.78 11.41 6.12
N THR A 165 17.73 12.12 7.24
CA THR A 165 16.47 12.41 7.92
C THR A 165 15.81 13.63 7.27
N ALA A 166 14.62 13.45 6.68
CA ALA A 166 13.84 14.54 6.09
C ALA A 166 12.87 15.18 7.08
N HIS A 167 12.34 14.37 8.01
CA HIS A 167 11.44 14.82 9.08
C HIS A 167 11.57 13.88 10.28
N TYR A 168 11.57 14.42 11.50
CA TYR A 168 11.69 13.62 12.72
C TYR A 168 10.83 14.23 13.83
N SER A 169 9.95 13.42 14.40
CA SER A 169 9.02 13.84 15.44
C SER A 169 9.23 13.11 16.77
N GLY A 170 9.98 12.01 16.79
CA GLY A 170 10.37 11.35 18.04
C GLY A 170 10.74 9.88 17.89
N ALA A 171 10.71 9.13 19.01
CA ALA A 171 11.05 7.71 19.02
C ALA A 171 10.10 6.87 18.15
N ALA A 172 10.64 5.81 17.53
CA ALA A 172 9.93 4.91 16.62
C ALA A 172 8.59 4.41 17.18
N HIS A 173 8.58 3.91 18.41
CA HIS A 173 7.37 3.35 19.04
C HIS A 173 6.18 4.32 19.23
N ASN A 174 6.38 5.63 19.01
CA ASN A 174 5.33 6.65 19.14
C ASN A 174 5.09 7.41 17.81
N ASN A 175 5.67 6.94 16.71
CA ASN A 175 5.61 7.58 15.40
C ASN A 175 5.44 6.52 14.32
N VAL A 176 4.97 6.93 13.14
CA VAL A 176 5.05 6.15 11.93
C VAL A 176 6.42 6.41 11.31
N ASP A 177 7.26 5.38 11.21
CA ASP A 177 8.55 5.49 10.54
C ASP A 177 8.41 5.16 9.04
N VAL A 178 8.63 6.14 8.18
CA VAL A 178 8.56 5.99 6.71
C VAL A 178 9.97 6.06 6.13
N VAL A 179 10.33 5.07 5.32
CA VAL A 179 11.63 5.03 4.64
C VAL A 179 11.46 5.18 3.12
N PHE A 180 12.15 6.16 2.55
CA PHE A 180 12.28 6.38 1.11
C PHE A 180 13.61 5.78 0.61
N LEU A 181 13.54 4.78 -0.25
CA LEU A 181 14.70 4.14 -0.85
C LEU A 181 15.01 4.78 -2.22
N ALA A 182 16.29 5.05 -2.48
CA ALA A 182 16.75 5.54 -3.76
C ALA A 182 16.86 4.41 -4.79
N GLU A 183 16.13 4.51 -5.90
CA GLU A 183 16.27 3.62 -7.06
C GLU A 183 16.62 4.42 -8.32
N GLY A 184 17.62 3.96 -9.07
CA GLY A 184 18.04 4.62 -10.31
C GLY A 184 18.73 5.97 -10.12
N TYR A 185 19.07 6.35 -8.88
CA TYR A 185 19.90 7.52 -8.60
C TYR A 185 21.36 7.10 -8.60
N THR A 186 22.15 7.64 -9.51
CA THR A 186 23.61 7.43 -9.54
C THR A 186 24.30 8.23 -8.44
N LEU A 187 25.61 8.03 -8.27
CA LEU A 187 26.39 8.84 -7.32
C LEU A 187 26.30 10.35 -7.60
N GLN A 188 26.24 10.73 -8.89
CA GLN A 188 26.09 12.11 -9.33
C GLN A 188 24.71 12.69 -8.98
N ASP A 189 23.69 11.83 -8.85
CA ASP A 189 22.32 12.22 -8.52
C ASP A 189 22.08 12.40 -7.01
N SER A 190 23.11 12.32 -6.16
CA SER A 190 22.97 12.46 -4.70
C SER A 190 22.29 13.76 -4.27
N ALA A 191 22.56 14.88 -4.96
CA ALA A 191 21.89 16.15 -4.72
C ALA A 191 20.43 16.14 -5.19
N LYS A 192 20.14 15.46 -6.31
CA LYS A 192 18.78 15.26 -6.82
C LYS A 192 17.95 14.43 -5.84
N PHE A 193 18.48 13.30 -5.36
CA PHE A 193 17.81 12.46 -4.36
C PHE A 193 17.40 13.24 -3.12
N ARG A 194 18.30 14.09 -2.57
CA ARG A 194 17.99 14.94 -1.41
C ARG A 194 16.85 15.93 -1.69
N LYS A 195 16.83 16.50 -2.90
CA LYS A 195 15.78 17.42 -3.33
C LYS A 195 14.44 16.70 -3.46
N ASP A 196 14.43 15.54 -4.14
CA ASP A 196 13.23 14.74 -4.35
C ASP A 196 12.69 14.24 -3.00
N LEU A 197 13.55 13.72 -2.12
CA LEU A 197 13.20 13.31 -0.76
C LEU A 197 12.51 14.44 0.02
N SER A 198 13.11 15.64 0.03
CA SER A 198 12.55 16.81 0.72
C SER A 198 11.20 17.21 0.14
N HIS A 199 11.08 17.17 -1.19
CA HIS A 199 9.84 17.48 -1.90
C HIS A 199 8.73 16.48 -1.55
N TYR A 200 8.95 15.17 -1.71
CA TYR A 200 7.92 14.16 -1.45
C TYR A 200 7.58 14.00 0.03
N ALA A 201 8.54 14.21 0.94
CA ALA A 201 8.25 14.34 2.37
C ALA A 201 7.30 15.51 2.64
N THR A 202 7.50 16.65 1.96
CA THR A 202 6.63 17.83 2.08
C THR A 202 5.25 17.56 1.49
N VAL A 203 5.16 16.89 0.33
CA VAL A 203 3.90 16.50 -0.30
C VAL A 203 3.08 15.61 0.64
N LEU A 204 3.69 14.58 1.23
CA LEU A 204 3.03 13.69 2.18
C LEU A 204 2.52 14.47 3.40
N LEU A 205 3.40 15.21 4.08
CA LEU A 205 3.09 15.90 5.33
C LEU A 205 2.19 17.14 5.16
N ASN A 206 1.86 17.52 3.92
CA ASN A 206 0.86 18.56 3.63
C ASN A 206 -0.47 18.00 3.17
N LYS A 207 -0.59 16.68 2.95
CA LYS A 207 -1.84 16.03 2.57
C LYS A 207 -2.61 15.58 3.81
N GLU A 208 -3.90 15.86 3.89
CA GLU A 208 -4.73 15.30 4.97
C GLU A 208 -4.99 13.80 4.76
N PRO A 209 -4.99 12.97 5.82
CA PRO A 209 -4.87 13.34 7.24
C PRO A 209 -3.42 13.45 7.74
N PHE A 210 -2.41 13.11 6.93
CA PHE A 210 -1.00 13.11 7.35
C PHE A 210 -0.54 14.48 7.87
N LYS A 211 -1.08 15.58 7.29
CA LYS A 211 -0.86 16.94 7.76
C LYS A 211 -1.32 17.16 9.20
N THR A 212 -2.54 16.75 9.54
CA THR A 212 -3.05 16.82 10.92
C THR A 212 -2.17 16.02 11.88
N TYR A 213 -1.60 14.90 11.43
CA TYR A 213 -0.75 14.01 12.22
C TYR A 213 0.75 14.19 11.94
N ARG A 214 1.19 15.35 11.44
CA ARG A 214 2.57 15.55 10.98
C ARG A 214 3.61 15.26 12.06
N ASP A 215 3.27 15.52 13.32
CA ASP A 215 4.07 15.27 14.52
C ASP A 215 4.07 13.80 14.97
N LYS A 216 3.42 12.91 14.20
CA LYS A 216 3.44 11.45 14.38
C LYS A 216 4.24 10.73 13.30
N PHE A 217 5.04 11.43 12.51
CA PHE A 217 5.84 10.83 11.45
C PHE A 217 7.33 11.06 11.66
N ASN A 218 8.12 10.03 11.35
CA ASN A 218 9.52 10.15 11.01
C ASN A 218 9.69 9.78 9.53
N ILE A 219 10.47 10.55 8.80
CA ILE A 219 10.76 10.32 7.38
C ILE A 219 12.26 10.26 7.18
N TYR A 220 12.73 9.11 6.70
CA TYR A 220 14.12 8.85 6.35
C TYR A 220 14.24 8.60 4.85
N GLY A 221 15.34 9.03 4.25
CA GLY A 221 15.80 8.61 2.94
C GLY A 221 17.05 7.76 3.07
N VAL A 222 17.10 6.64 2.35
CA VAL A 222 18.26 5.74 2.29
C VAL A 222 18.81 5.76 0.87
N PHE A 223 20.00 6.34 0.73
CA PHE A 223 20.69 6.51 -0.54
C PHE A 223 21.82 5.50 -0.67
N LYS A 224 21.66 4.56 -1.60
CA LYS A 224 22.75 3.75 -2.15
C LYS A 224 22.81 4.02 -3.66
N PRO A 225 23.94 4.47 -4.21
CA PRO A 225 24.00 4.85 -5.61
C PRO A 225 23.82 3.62 -6.52
N SER A 226 22.93 3.73 -7.50
CA SER A 226 22.82 2.81 -8.63
C SER A 226 23.99 2.99 -9.60
N VAL A 227 24.34 1.91 -10.31
CA VAL A 227 25.39 1.95 -11.33
C VAL A 227 24.90 2.76 -12.53
N GLU A 228 23.64 2.58 -12.90
CA GLU A 228 22.98 3.32 -13.98
C GLU A 228 21.80 4.15 -13.48
N ALA A 229 21.46 5.20 -14.23
CA ALA A 229 20.28 6.02 -13.98
C ALA A 229 19.02 5.36 -14.55
N GLY A 230 17.87 5.57 -13.90
CA GLY A 230 16.58 5.05 -14.35
C GLY A 230 16.25 3.67 -13.79
N CYS A 231 15.53 2.87 -14.56
CA CYS A 231 15.11 1.52 -14.21
C CYS A 231 14.86 0.71 -15.51
N ASP A 232 14.48 -0.56 -15.39
CA ASP A 232 14.20 -1.40 -16.55
C ASP A 232 12.91 -0.98 -17.28
N GLU A 233 12.98 -0.94 -18.61
CA GLU A 233 11.83 -0.81 -19.52
C GLU A 233 11.82 -1.96 -20.54
N PRO A 234 11.36 -3.16 -20.16
CA PRO A 234 11.44 -4.35 -21.02
C PRO A 234 10.75 -4.18 -22.38
N THR A 235 9.59 -3.53 -22.42
CA THR A 235 8.88 -3.25 -23.68
C THR A 235 9.60 -2.27 -24.60
N HIS A 236 10.56 -1.51 -24.08
CA HIS A 236 11.45 -0.64 -24.85
C HIS A 236 12.85 -1.23 -25.03
N GLN A 237 13.07 -2.48 -24.60
CA GLN A 237 14.36 -3.17 -24.64
C GLN A 237 15.48 -2.41 -23.90
N GLN A 238 15.13 -1.69 -22.83
CA GLN A 238 16.10 -1.01 -21.98
C GLN A 238 16.21 -1.76 -20.65
N PHE A 239 17.43 -2.13 -20.29
CA PHE A 239 17.75 -2.83 -19.05
C PHE A 239 18.91 -2.09 -18.38
N ARG A 240 18.77 -1.80 -17.08
CA ARG A 240 19.62 -0.92 -16.28
C ARG A 240 20.08 -1.68 -15.04
N SER A 241 21.36 -1.56 -14.73
CA SER A 241 21.92 -2.11 -13.49
C SER A 241 21.65 -1.15 -12.32
N THR A 242 20.57 -1.39 -11.57
CA THR A 242 20.14 -0.54 -10.45
C THR A 242 20.18 -1.26 -9.11
N VAL A 243 20.00 -0.52 -8.01
CA VAL A 243 20.15 -1.07 -6.65
C VAL A 243 19.00 -2.00 -6.28
N LEU A 244 17.79 -1.65 -6.70
CA LEU A 244 16.57 -2.36 -6.33
C LEU A 244 15.93 -3.10 -7.49
N ASN A 245 16.53 -3.09 -8.69
CA ASN A 245 16.04 -3.82 -9.85
C ASN A 245 14.55 -3.55 -10.15
N CYS A 246 14.11 -2.28 -10.02
CA CYS A 246 12.75 -1.92 -10.37
C CYS A 246 12.55 -2.03 -11.89
N THR A 247 11.37 -2.45 -12.30
CA THR A 247 11.05 -2.71 -13.70
C THR A 247 9.63 -2.26 -14.02
N PHE A 248 9.47 -1.58 -15.16
CA PHE A 248 8.16 -1.43 -15.77
C PHE A 248 7.67 -2.79 -16.30
N ASN A 249 6.41 -2.87 -16.69
CA ASN A 249 5.81 -4.08 -17.23
C ASN A 249 5.59 -5.20 -16.20
N SER A 250 5.63 -4.87 -14.91
CA SER A 250 5.31 -5.80 -13.82
C SER A 250 3.95 -6.44 -14.03
N MET A 251 3.89 -7.76 -13.84
CA MET A 251 2.68 -8.58 -14.05
C MET A 251 2.04 -8.44 -15.44
N GLY A 252 2.82 -8.01 -16.44
CA GLY A 252 2.36 -7.80 -17.82
C GLY A 252 1.67 -6.44 -18.06
N SER A 253 1.54 -5.59 -17.05
CA SER A 253 0.88 -4.29 -17.17
C SER A 253 1.87 -3.20 -17.61
N TYR A 254 1.58 -2.53 -18.73
CA TYR A 254 2.53 -1.62 -19.40
C TYR A 254 3.17 -0.57 -18.49
N ARG A 255 2.42 0.00 -17.54
CA ARG A 255 2.85 1.11 -16.68
C ARG A 255 3.07 0.70 -15.22
N TYR A 256 2.80 -0.56 -14.89
CA TYR A 256 3.00 -1.05 -13.54
C TYR A 256 4.50 -1.19 -13.32
N LEU A 257 4.98 -0.51 -12.29
CA LEU A 257 6.36 -0.42 -11.87
C LEU A 257 6.43 -1.08 -10.51
N LEU A 258 7.29 -2.08 -10.37
CA LEU A 258 7.54 -2.82 -9.13
C LEU A 258 8.98 -3.35 -9.13
N THR A 259 9.43 -3.86 -7.99
CA THR A 259 10.59 -4.73 -7.86
C THR A 259 10.20 -6.13 -7.36
N GLU A 260 10.84 -7.16 -7.93
CA GLU A 260 10.81 -8.53 -7.39
C GLU A 260 11.99 -8.78 -6.42
N ASP A 261 12.93 -7.84 -6.29
CA ASP A 261 14.11 -7.95 -5.41
C ASP A 261 13.80 -7.49 -3.98
N ASN A 262 12.89 -8.22 -3.36
CA ASN A 262 12.44 -8.01 -1.99
C ASN A 262 13.60 -8.02 -0.98
N ARG A 263 14.59 -8.90 -1.18
CA ARG A 263 15.75 -8.97 -0.28
C ARG A 263 16.57 -7.69 -0.33
N ALA A 264 16.92 -7.18 -1.52
CA ALA A 264 17.69 -5.94 -1.63
C ALA A 264 16.92 -4.74 -1.05
N MET A 265 15.60 -4.69 -1.26
CA MET A 265 14.73 -3.67 -0.69
C MET A 265 14.78 -3.68 0.84
N HIS A 266 14.52 -4.81 1.50
CA HIS A 266 14.53 -4.89 2.96
C HIS A 266 15.95 -4.77 3.55
N ASP A 267 16.98 -5.22 2.84
CA ASP A 267 18.37 -5.02 3.21
C ASP A 267 18.70 -3.52 3.28
N LEU A 268 18.26 -2.75 2.29
CA LEU A 268 18.46 -1.31 2.26
C LEU A 268 17.59 -0.58 3.31
N ALA A 269 16.31 -0.95 3.43
CA ALA A 269 15.39 -0.39 4.42
C ALA A 269 15.87 -0.59 5.86
N SER A 270 16.61 -1.68 6.13
CA SER A 270 17.15 -1.99 7.46
C SER A 270 18.14 -0.95 8.03
N ALA A 271 18.53 0.06 7.24
CA ALA A 271 19.35 1.19 7.69
C ALA A 271 18.67 2.03 8.79
N VAL A 272 17.35 1.97 8.90
CA VAL A 272 16.52 2.72 9.85
C VAL A 272 15.38 1.84 10.38
N PRO A 273 14.72 2.19 11.50
CA PRO A 273 13.38 1.68 11.79
C PRO A 273 12.40 2.10 10.68
N TYR A 274 11.47 1.21 10.31
CA TYR A 274 10.43 1.52 9.32
C TYR A 274 9.15 0.71 9.57
N ASP A 275 8.01 1.37 9.39
CA ASP A 275 6.66 0.79 9.28
C ASP A 275 6.19 0.75 7.82
N ALA A 276 6.67 1.68 6.98
CA ALA A 276 6.30 1.78 5.56
C ALA A 276 7.53 2.04 4.67
N VAL A 277 7.59 1.33 3.54
CA VAL A 277 8.66 1.43 2.54
C VAL A 277 8.13 2.08 1.27
N ILE A 278 8.87 3.08 0.80
CA ILE A 278 8.60 3.86 -0.40
C ILE A 278 9.84 3.84 -1.29
N ILE A 279 9.73 3.47 -2.55
CA ILE A 279 10.84 3.49 -3.50
C ILE A 279 10.66 4.68 -4.45
N MET A 280 11.61 5.62 -4.42
CA MET A 280 11.67 6.70 -5.40
C MET A 280 12.48 6.24 -6.60
N VAL A 281 11.84 6.14 -7.76
CA VAL A 281 12.48 5.72 -9.00
C VAL A 281 12.84 6.95 -9.83
N ASN A 282 14.13 7.18 -10.05
CA ASN A 282 14.65 8.33 -10.81
C ASN A 282 14.31 8.22 -12.30
N HIS A 283 13.07 8.52 -12.66
CA HIS A 283 12.55 8.31 -14.01
C HIS A 283 11.43 9.31 -14.35
N ALA A 284 11.26 9.63 -15.64
CA ALA A 284 10.25 10.59 -16.11
C ALA A 284 8.97 9.95 -16.65
N ARG A 285 9.02 8.66 -17.04
CA ARG A 285 7.85 7.92 -17.51
C ARG A 285 6.84 7.72 -16.37
N TYR A 286 5.55 7.85 -16.66
CA TYR A 286 4.49 7.59 -15.69
C TYR A 286 4.48 6.12 -15.28
N GLY A 287 4.66 5.85 -14.00
CA GLY A 287 4.61 4.52 -13.39
C GLY A 287 4.65 4.61 -11.87
N GLY A 288 4.15 3.55 -11.25
CA GLY A 288 4.11 3.35 -9.81
C GLY A 288 3.30 2.09 -9.49
N GLY A 289 3.30 1.73 -8.22
CA GLY A 289 2.50 0.65 -7.66
C GLY A 289 2.54 0.65 -6.14
N GLY A 290 1.52 0.09 -5.51
CA GLY A 290 1.40 0.07 -4.05
C GLY A 290 0.67 -1.16 -3.55
N ILE A 291 1.34 -1.95 -2.71
CA ILE A 291 0.82 -3.21 -2.17
C ILE A 291 0.71 -3.09 -0.64
N TYR A 292 -0.48 -3.38 -0.11
CA TYR A 292 -0.80 -3.15 1.31
C TYR A 292 0.17 -3.86 2.28
N ASN A 293 0.80 -3.09 3.18
CA ASN A 293 1.81 -3.52 4.14
C ASN A 293 3.00 -4.29 3.52
N PHE A 294 3.31 -4.00 2.25
CA PHE A 294 4.49 -4.53 1.56
C PHE A 294 5.44 -3.38 1.19
N TYR A 295 5.19 -2.68 0.09
CA TYR A 295 5.84 -1.41 -0.25
C TYR A 295 5.02 -0.66 -1.31
N MET A 296 5.44 0.57 -1.62
CA MET A 296 5.05 1.26 -2.85
C MET A 296 6.24 1.86 -3.58
N ASP A 297 6.07 2.12 -4.86
CA ASP A 297 7.01 2.87 -5.67
C ASP A 297 6.30 3.84 -6.61
N PHE A 298 7.07 4.81 -7.09
CA PHE A 298 6.63 5.77 -8.09
C PHE A 298 7.83 6.42 -8.76
N THR A 299 7.62 6.94 -9.97
CA THR A 299 8.64 7.72 -10.68
C THR A 299 8.66 9.17 -10.22
N THR A 300 9.82 9.81 -10.09
CA THR A 300 9.92 11.16 -9.48
C THR A 300 9.82 12.34 -10.44
N ASP A 301 10.05 12.14 -11.74
CA ASP A 301 10.20 13.24 -12.70
C ASP A 301 8.99 13.35 -13.65
N ASN A 302 7.89 12.66 -13.32
CA ASN A 302 6.65 12.73 -14.06
C ASN A 302 5.76 13.89 -13.55
N PRO A 303 5.05 14.63 -14.42
CA PRO A 303 4.14 15.69 -13.97
C PRO A 303 3.00 15.23 -13.05
N TYR A 304 2.70 13.93 -13.01
CA TYR A 304 1.68 13.34 -12.14
C TYR A 304 2.25 12.64 -10.90
N SER A 305 3.57 12.72 -10.67
CA SER A 305 4.25 11.96 -9.61
C SER A 305 3.70 12.21 -8.22
N GLU A 306 3.33 13.45 -7.86
CA GLU A 306 2.72 13.74 -6.55
C GLU A 306 1.39 13.01 -6.36
N ASN A 307 0.58 12.93 -7.41
CA ASN A 307 -0.71 12.25 -7.36
C ASN A 307 -0.54 10.73 -7.26
N VAL A 308 0.35 10.15 -8.08
CA VAL A 308 0.70 8.72 -8.02
C VAL A 308 1.24 8.39 -6.64
N PHE A 309 2.23 9.14 -6.15
CA PHE A 309 2.81 8.95 -4.83
C PHE A 309 1.77 8.87 -3.72
N ILE A 310 0.84 9.85 -3.64
CA ILE A 310 -0.19 9.85 -2.60
C ILE A 310 -1.21 8.72 -2.79
N HIS A 311 -1.54 8.38 -4.04
CA HIS A 311 -2.46 7.28 -4.36
C HIS A 311 -1.89 5.92 -3.94
N GLU A 312 -0.66 5.61 -4.37
CA GLU A 312 0.02 4.36 -4.05
C GLU A 312 0.36 4.24 -2.55
N PHE A 313 0.58 5.37 -1.86
CA PHE A 313 0.68 5.37 -0.40
C PHE A 313 -0.68 5.04 0.26
N GLY A 314 -1.80 5.42 -0.36
CA GLY A 314 -3.14 4.99 0.03
C GLY A 314 -3.30 3.47 0.03
N HIS A 315 -2.77 2.79 -0.99
CA HIS A 315 -2.75 1.32 -1.05
C HIS A 315 -1.79 0.71 -0.02
N SER A 316 -0.50 1.05 -0.11
CA SER A 316 0.55 0.40 0.67
C SER A 316 0.42 0.63 2.18
N PHE A 317 0.07 1.85 2.61
CA PHE A 317 -0.08 2.19 4.03
C PHE A 317 -1.53 2.04 4.50
N GLY A 318 -2.50 2.53 3.73
CA GLY A 318 -3.91 2.54 4.13
C GLY A 318 -4.64 1.21 3.93
N GLY A 319 -4.18 0.37 2.99
CA GLY A 319 -4.92 -0.79 2.50
C GLY A 319 -6.23 -0.38 1.83
N LEU A 320 -6.22 0.76 1.15
CA LEU A 320 -7.36 1.25 0.39
C LEU A 320 -7.43 0.52 -0.96
N ALA A 321 -8.64 0.25 -1.43
CA ALA A 321 -8.87 -0.19 -2.80
C ALA A 321 -8.86 0.99 -3.76
N ASP A 322 -8.68 0.69 -5.04
CA ASP A 322 -9.05 1.62 -6.10
C ASP A 322 -10.55 1.86 -6.13
N GLU A 323 -10.93 3.13 -6.21
CA GLU A 323 -12.31 3.56 -6.37
C GLU A 323 -12.67 3.79 -7.84
N TYR A 324 -11.70 3.77 -8.76
CA TYR A 324 -11.98 3.90 -10.19
C TYR A 324 -12.55 2.64 -10.79
N TYR A 325 -13.31 2.84 -11.86
CA TYR A 325 -13.93 1.80 -12.65
C TYR A 325 -13.92 2.21 -14.12
N THR A 326 -14.13 1.24 -15.00
CA THR A 326 -14.35 1.48 -16.42
C THR A 326 -15.78 1.13 -16.81
N ALA A 327 -16.43 2.02 -17.56
CA ALA A 327 -17.82 1.83 -18.00
C ALA A 327 -18.10 0.49 -18.70
N ALA A 328 -17.08 -0.12 -19.33
CA ALA A 328 -17.19 -1.38 -20.05
C ALA A 328 -17.10 -2.65 -19.18
N THR A 329 -16.72 -2.54 -17.90
CA THR A 329 -16.38 -3.69 -17.06
C THR A 329 -17.46 -3.93 -16.01
N ALA A 330 -18.23 -5.00 -16.19
CA ALA A 330 -19.24 -5.44 -15.22
C ALA A 330 -18.67 -6.41 -14.16
N PHE A 331 -17.51 -7.02 -14.42
CA PHE A 331 -16.87 -7.99 -13.53
C PHE A 331 -15.35 -7.89 -13.61
N ASP A 332 -14.70 -8.07 -12.47
CA ASP A 332 -13.24 -8.18 -12.32
C ASP A 332 -12.95 -9.36 -11.39
N GLU A 333 -11.92 -10.16 -11.71
CA GLU A 333 -11.55 -11.32 -10.89
C GLU A 333 -10.87 -10.94 -9.58
N PHE A 334 -10.31 -9.73 -9.49
CA PHE A 334 -9.76 -9.17 -8.27
C PHE A 334 -10.83 -9.03 -7.19
N TYR A 335 -12.07 -8.70 -7.57
CA TYR A 335 -13.22 -8.65 -6.68
C TYR A 335 -14.32 -9.61 -7.14
N PRO A 336 -14.28 -10.89 -6.74
CA PRO A 336 -15.25 -11.88 -7.21
C PRO A 336 -16.70 -11.48 -6.87
N PRO A 337 -17.67 -11.82 -7.73
CA PRO A 337 -19.08 -11.56 -7.46
C PRO A 337 -19.56 -12.34 -6.24
N GLY A 338 -20.50 -11.76 -5.48
CA GLY A 338 -21.09 -12.42 -4.30
C GLY A 338 -20.25 -12.36 -3.02
N VAL A 339 -19.09 -11.69 -3.04
CA VAL A 339 -18.16 -11.60 -1.91
C VAL A 339 -17.92 -10.14 -1.55
N GLU A 340 -18.03 -9.80 -0.26
CA GLU A 340 -17.79 -8.44 0.22
C GLU A 340 -16.27 -8.22 0.30
N PRO A 341 -15.70 -7.18 -0.36
CA PRO A 341 -14.27 -6.88 -0.29
C PRO A 341 -13.82 -6.65 1.15
N THR A 342 -12.53 -6.81 1.46
CA THR A 342 -12.01 -6.50 2.81
C THR A 342 -11.65 -5.03 2.96
N GLU A 343 -11.36 -4.37 1.85
CA GLU A 343 -10.91 -2.99 1.79
C GLU A 343 -12.01 -2.06 2.32
N PRO A 344 -11.64 -1.01 3.08
CA PRO A 344 -12.61 -0.23 3.83
C PRO A 344 -13.40 0.77 2.97
N ASN A 345 -12.93 1.09 1.76
CA ASN A 345 -13.47 2.16 0.92
C ASN A 345 -14.23 1.67 -0.32
N ILE A 346 -14.54 0.38 -0.42
CA ILE A 346 -15.45 -0.16 -1.44
C ILE A 346 -16.39 -1.21 -0.84
N THR A 347 -17.55 -1.43 -1.45
CA THR A 347 -18.53 -2.41 -0.97
C THR A 347 -19.38 -2.99 -2.09
N ARG A 348 -19.81 -4.25 -1.96
CA ARG A 348 -20.84 -4.84 -2.84
C ARG A 348 -22.26 -4.47 -2.41
N LEU A 349 -22.42 -3.86 -1.23
CA LEU A 349 -23.68 -3.37 -0.68
C LEU A 349 -24.78 -4.44 -0.58
N PHE A 350 -24.43 -5.70 -0.27
CA PHE A 350 -25.44 -6.77 -0.13
C PHE A 350 -26.53 -6.46 0.90
N ASN A 351 -26.20 -5.65 1.92
CA ASN A 351 -27.16 -5.14 2.88
C ASN A 351 -26.90 -3.64 3.13
N PRO A 352 -27.77 -2.74 2.62
CA PRO A 352 -27.67 -1.30 2.85
C PRO A 352 -27.56 -0.88 4.32
N GLN A 353 -28.14 -1.65 5.25
CA GLN A 353 -28.08 -1.39 6.70
C GLN A 353 -26.72 -1.73 7.31
N ARG A 354 -25.89 -2.51 6.61
CA ARG A 354 -24.54 -2.92 7.01
C ARG A 354 -23.44 -2.29 6.15
N LEU A 355 -23.74 -1.14 5.53
CA LEU A 355 -22.74 -0.36 4.82
C LEU A 355 -21.50 -0.11 5.71
N LYS A 356 -20.30 -0.39 5.20
CA LYS A 356 -19.04 -0.34 5.97
C LYS A 356 -18.81 0.98 6.70
N TRP A 357 -19.17 2.10 6.07
CA TRP A 357 -19.03 3.45 6.60
C TRP A 357 -20.38 4.10 6.97
N ARG A 358 -21.38 3.29 7.35
CA ARG A 358 -22.72 3.77 7.69
C ARG A 358 -22.72 4.89 8.73
N ASN A 359 -21.78 4.85 9.67
CA ASN A 359 -21.61 5.87 10.72
C ASN A 359 -21.19 7.26 10.21
N LEU A 360 -20.75 7.37 8.95
CA LEU A 360 -20.38 8.63 8.31
C LEU A 360 -21.46 9.16 7.35
N VAL A 361 -22.47 8.35 7.02
CA VAL A 361 -23.56 8.73 6.12
C VAL A 361 -24.52 9.68 6.81
N GLN A 362 -24.88 10.78 6.15
CA GLN A 362 -25.87 11.74 6.65
C GLN A 362 -27.28 11.15 6.56
N ALA A 363 -28.15 11.50 7.50
CA ALA A 363 -29.48 10.88 7.64
C ALA A 363 -30.37 10.99 6.39
N ASP A 364 -30.15 12.01 5.56
CA ASP A 364 -30.91 12.31 4.34
C ASP A 364 -30.25 11.76 3.05
N THR A 365 -29.08 11.12 3.15
CA THR A 365 -28.38 10.56 1.99
C THR A 365 -28.92 9.14 1.70
N PRO A 366 -29.56 8.91 0.53
CA PRO A 366 -30.11 7.60 0.18
C PRO A 366 -28.98 6.59 -0.07
N ILE A 367 -29.26 5.31 0.18
CA ILE A 367 -28.33 4.19 -0.04
C ILE A 367 -29.05 3.10 -0.87
N PRO A 368 -28.59 2.78 -2.10
CA PRO A 368 -27.48 3.42 -2.81
C PRO A 368 -27.75 4.90 -3.13
N THR A 369 -26.68 5.69 -3.29
CA THR A 369 -26.76 7.13 -3.53
C THR A 369 -26.78 7.39 -5.04
N PRO A 370 -27.87 7.96 -5.60
CA PRO A 370 -27.93 8.26 -7.01
C PRO A 370 -27.00 9.41 -7.34
N TRP A 371 -26.37 9.35 -8.50
CA TRP A 371 -25.47 10.39 -9.00
C TRP A 371 -25.49 10.43 -10.53
N GLN A 372 -24.85 11.44 -11.11
CA GLN A 372 -24.75 11.63 -12.56
C GLN A 372 -23.86 10.58 -13.29
N LYS A 373 -24.04 9.29 -12.97
CA LYS A 373 -23.24 8.18 -13.49
C LYS A 373 -23.30 8.09 -15.00
N GLU A 374 -24.49 8.12 -15.60
CA GLU A 374 -24.66 8.00 -17.05
C GLU A 374 -23.91 9.11 -17.80
N THR A 375 -24.01 10.35 -17.32
CA THR A 375 -23.29 11.49 -17.90
C THR A 375 -21.78 11.34 -17.74
N PHE A 376 -21.31 10.87 -16.58
CA PHE A 376 -19.90 10.64 -16.32
C PHE A 376 -19.34 9.48 -17.16
N ASP A 377 -20.08 8.38 -17.28
CA ASP A 377 -19.71 7.21 -18.08
C ASP A 377 -19.58 7.59 -19.56
N GLN A 378 -20.51 8.39 -20.10
CA GLN A 378 -20.41 8.88 -21.47
C GLN A 378 -19.16 9.76 -21.67
N LEU A 379 -18.85 10.64 -20.72
CA LEU A 379 -17.62 11.45 -20.75
C LEU A 379 -16.36 10.56 -20.75
N GLN A 380 -16.33 9.51 -19.94
CA GLN A 380 -15.22 8.54 -19.91
C GLN A 380 -15.08 7.81 -21.25
N ILE A 381 -16.19 7.31 -21.82
CA ILE A 381 -16.19 6.61 -23.11
C ILE A 381 -15.63 7.51 -24.22
N ASP A 382 -16.12 8.75 -24.31
CA ASP A 382 -15.67 9.72 -25.31
C ASP A 382 -14.19 10.06 -25.16
N TYR A 383 -13.72 10.21 -23.91
CA TYR A 383 -12.32 10.44 -23.60
C TYR A 383 -11.44 9.26 -24.00
N GLN A 384 -11.81 8.03 -23.62
CA GLN A 384 -11.02 6.83 -23.91
C GLN A 384 -10.91 6.60 -25.41
N LYS A 385 -12.00 6.80 -26.17
CA LYS A 385 -11.98 6.69 -27.63
C LYS A 385 -10.97 7.65 -28.28
N LYS A 386 -10.97 8.92 -27.86
CA LYS A 386 -9.99 9.92 -28.36
C LYS A 386 -8.57 9.60 -27.90
N ARG A 387 -8.39 9.15 -26.66
CA ARG A 387 -7.07 8.79 -26.13
C ARG A 387 -6.46 7.59 -26.83
N GLN A 388 -7.25 6.57 -27.16
CA GLN A 388 -6.79 5.42 -27.95
C GLN A 388 -6.32 5.84 -29.34
N GLU A 389 -7.05 6.74 -30.00
CA GLU A 389 -6.65 7.28 -31.30
C GLU A 389 -5.33 8.05 -31.23
N LEU A 390 -5.15 8.92 -30.22
CA LEU A 390 -3.90 9.65 -30.02
C LEU A 390 -2.73 8.71 -29.69
N ASN A 391 -2.96 7.69 -28.87
CA ASN A 391 -1.94 6.67 -28.56
C ASN A 391 -1.52 5.90 -29.83
N ARG A 392 -2.48 5.57 -30.71
CA ARG A 392 -2.22 4.91 -31.99
C ARG A 392 -1.38 5.81 -32.89
N GLN A 393 -1.73 7.09 -33.01
CA GLN A 393 -0.95 8.07 -33.78
C GLN A 393 0.47 8.23 -33.22
N MET A 394 0.64 8.28 -31.90
CA MET A 394 1.97 8.32 -31.27
C MET A 394 2.80 7.08 -31.63
N ALA A 395 2.20 5.88 -31.53
CA ALA A 395 2.89 4.64 -31.87
C ALA A 395 3.31 4.59 -33.36
N GLU A 396 2.43 4.99 -34.28
CA GLU A 396 2.71 5.07 -35.71
C GLU A 396 3.84 6.07 -36.01
N LEU A 397 3.81 7.26 -35.39
CA LEU A 397 4.85 8.28 -35.55
C LEU A 397 6.21 7.83 -34.97
N SER A 398 6.20 7.14 -33.83
CA SER A 398 7.41 6.58 -33.23
C SER A 398 8.02 5.49 -34.11
N GLN A 399 7.22 4.61 -34.70
CA GLN A 399 7.69 3.58 -35.62
C GLN A 399 8.24 4.17 -36.93
N ALA A 400 7.60 5.22 -37.45
CA ALA A 400 8.02 5.90 -38.66
C ALA A 400 9.29 6.77 -38.50
N GLN A 401 9.90 6.81 -37.31
CA GLN A 401 11.00 7.73 -36.97
C GLN A 401 10.64 9.20 -37.31
N ALA A 402 9.36 9.55 -37.22
CA ALA A 402 8.89 10.88 -37.55
C ALA A 402 9.57 11.92 -36.65
N GLY A 403 9.83 13.11 -37.19
CA GLY A 403 10.56 14.16 -36.49
C GLY A 403 9.95 14.49 -35.12
N SER A 404 10.80 14.78 -34.14
CA SER A 404 10.44 15.05 -32.74
C SER A 404 9.30 16.06 -32.56
N ALA A 405 9.15 17.01 -33.49
CA ALA A 405 8.07 18.00 -33.50
C ALA A 405 6.67 17.39 -33.69
N ALA A 406 6.53 16.35 -34.53
CA ALA A 406 5.23 15.71 -34.78
C ALA A 406 4.76 14.93 -33.54
N LEU A 407 5.67 14.16 -32.94
CA LEU A 407 5.42 13.45 -31.68
C LEU A 407 5.07 14.42 -30.55
N ALA A 408 5.82 15.52 -30.42
CA ALA A 408 5.55 16.55 -29.43
C ALA A 408 4.14 17.18 -29.60
N ARG A 409 3.67 17.34 -30.85
CA ARG A 409 2.32 17.85 -31.13
C ARG A 409 1.23 16.90 -30.62
N VAL A 410 1.33 15.61 -30.93
CA VAL A 410 0.35 14.60 -30.50
C VAL A 410 0.37 14.44 -28.97
N GLN A 411 1.56 14.47 -28.36
CA GLN A 411 1.71 14.45 -26.90
C GLN A 411 1.03 15.66 -26.24
N LYS A 412 1.19 16.85 -26.83
CA LYS A 412 0.52 18.07 -26.36
C LYS A 412 -1.01 17.93 -26.46
N GLU A 413 -1.50 17.42 -27.59
CA GLU A 413 -2.94 17.17 -27.79
C GLU A 413 -3.50 16.17 -26.77
N ALA A 414 -2.78 15.09 -26.48
CA ALA A 414 -3.16 14.12 -25.45
C ALA A 414 -3.21 14.74 -24.05
N THR A 415 -2.27 15.65 -23.76
CA THR A 415 -2.23 16.40 -22.50
C THR A 415 -3.42 17.35 -22.38
N GLU A 416 -3.71 18.12 -23.43
CA GLU A 416 -4.88 19.02 -23.47
C GLU A 416 -6.21 18.25 -23.37
N LEU A 417 -6.31 17.08 -24.01
CA LEU A 417 -7.46 16.19 -23.89
C LEU A 417 -7.66 15.72 -22.44
N ALA A 418 -6.59 15.32 -21.75
CA ALA A 418 -6.64 14.92 -20.35
C ALA A 418 -7.07 16.07 -19.44
N HIS A 419 -6.56 17.29 -19.64
CA HIS A 419 -7.01 18.47 -18.89
C HIS A 419 -8.49 18.78 -19.11
N LYS A 420 -8.97 18.73 -20.36
CA LYS A 420 -10.40 18.95 -20.68
C LYS A 420 -11.29 17.90 -20.02
N PHE A 421 -10.88 16.63 -20.07
CA PHE A 421 -11.60 15.54 -19.40
C PHE A 421 -11.68 15.79 -17.89
N ASN A 422 -10.56 16.09 -17.23
CA ASN A 422 -10.54 16.33 -15.79
C ASN A 422 -11.42 17.52 -15.40
N ALA A 423 -11.38 18.62 -16.15
CA ALA A 423 -12.23 19.79 -15.89
C ALA A 423 -13.73 19.50 -16.05
N MET A 424 -14.12 18.74 -17.08
CA MET A 424 -15.52 18.33 -17.27
C MET A 424 -15.98 17.34 -16.20
N ALA A 425 -15.14 16.38 -15.84
CA ALA A 425 -15.42 15.41 -14.79
C ALA A 425 -15.57 16.12 -13.43
N ASP A 426 -14.70 17.08 -13.11
CA ASP A 426 -14.82 17.90 -11.91
C ASP A 426 -16.14 18.67 -11.86
N LYS A 427 -16.56 19.25 -13.00
CA LYS A 427 -17.84 19.93 -13.10
C LYS A 427 -19.02 18.99 -12.81
N ILE A 428 -19.06 17.82 -13.45
CA ILE A 428 -20.13 16.82 -13.24
C ILE A 428 -20.22 16.42 -11.77
N LEU A 429 -19.08 16.12 -11.14
CA LEU A 429 -19.05 15.62 -9.76
C LEU A 429 -19.30 16.72 -8.72
N HIS A 430 -18.90 17.98 -8.98
CA HIS A 430 -19.16 19.11 -8.10
C HIS A 430 -20.59 19.66 -8.19
N GLU A 431 -21.21 19.60 -9.37
CA GLU A 431 -22.60 20.05 -9.58
C GLU A 431 -23.64 18.96 -9.21
N ASP A 432 -23.18 17.75 -8.88
CA ASP A 432 -24.07 16.67 -8.42
C ASP A 432 -24.77 17.03 -7.10
N ARG A 433 -26.02 16.61 -6.96
CA ARG A 433 -26.84 16.83 -5.77
C ARG A 433 -26.17 16.34 -4.47
N TYR A 434 -25.37 15.29 -4.55
CA TYR A 434 -24.69 14.69 -3.39
C TYR A 434 -23.18 14.96 -3.38
N ALA A 435 -22.72 16.00 -4.11
CA ALA A 435 -21.33 16.46 -4.04
C ALA A 435 -20.88 16.70 -2.59
N GLY A 436 -19.73 16.13 -2.22
CA GLY A 436 -19.15 16.25 -0.88
C GLY A 436 -19.88 15.45 0.23
N LYS A 437 -20.93 14.69 -0.10
CA LYS A 437 -21.63 13.82 0.86
C LYS A 437 -21.00 12.42 0.90
N VAL A 438 -21.07 11.78 2.06
CA VAL A 438 -20.74 10.36 2.21
C VAL A 438 -21.99 9.54 1.93
N GLY A 439 -21.90 8.64 0.96
CA GLY A 439 -22.99 7.81 0.46
C GLY A 439 -22.49 6.45 -0.02
N ALA A 440 -23.21 5.81 -0.93
CA ALA A 440 -22.77 4.61 -1.64
C ALA A 440 -22.99 4.84 -3.14
N PHE A 441 -21.95 5.32 -3.82
CA PHE A 441 -21.98 5.71 -5.23
C PHE A 441 -21.52 4.55 -6.09
N GLU A 442 -22.37 4.11 -7.01
CA GLU A 442 -22.09 2.94 -7.85
C GLU A 442 -20.90 3.20 -8.81
N GLY A 443 -20.11 2.16 -9.05
CA GLY A 443 -18.86 2.18 -9.78
C GLY A 443 -17.66 2.31 -8.85
N ALA A 444 -16.93 1.21 -8.63
CA ALA A 444 -15.67 1.19 -7.87
C ALA A 444 -14.90 -0.13 -8.09
N GLY A 445 -13.62 -0.19 -7.69
CA GLY A 445 -12.84 -1.43 -7.72
C GLY A 445 -12.84 -2.09 -9.09
N TYR A 446 -12.62 -1.30 -10.15
CA TYR A 446 -12.62 -1.73 -11.56
C TYR A 446 -13.98 -2.17 -12.12
N VAL A 447 -15.02 -2.22 -11.29
CA VAL A 447 -16.36 -2.72 -11.62
C VAL A 447 -17.37 -1.57 -11.70
N SER A 448 -18.05 -1.46 -12.84
CA SER A 448 -19.02 -0.39 -13.13
C SER A 448 -20.34 -0.52 -12.39
N GLU A 449 -20.79 -1.75 -12.11
CA GLU A 449 -22.12 -2.05 -11.55
C GLU A 449 -22.03 -2.99 -10.35
N GLY A 450 -22.86 -2.78 -9.33
CA GLY A 450 -22.88 -3.64 -8.14
C GLY A 450 -21.61 -3.56 -7.27
N MET A 451 -20.82 -2.50 -7.43
CA MET A 451 -19.73 -2.10 -6.52
C MET A 451 -19.89 -0.61 -6.22
N TYR A 452 -19.67 -0.21 -4.97
CA TYR A 452 -19.92 1.16 -4.52
C TYR A 452 -18.73 1.75 -3.80
N ARG A 453 -18.47 3.04 -4.05
CA ARG A 453 -17.49 3.88 -3.35
C ARG A 453 -18.17 4.90 -2.42
N PRO A 454 -17.47 5.44 -1.41
CA PRO A 454 -18.07 6.26 -0.36
C PRO A 454 -18.39 7.70 -0.77
N MET A 455 -17.68 8.27 -1.74
CA MET A 455 -17.86 9.65 -2.19
C MET A 455 -17.65 9.77 -3.71
N LEU A 456 -18.16 10.85 -4.29
CA LEU A 456 -18.07 11.09 -5.72
C LEU A 456 -16.64 11.35 -6.22
N ASP A 457 -15.75 11.85 -5.36
CA ASP A 457 -14.37 12.17 -5.70
C ASP A 457 -13.41 11.76 -4.58
N CYS A 458 -12.25 11.25 -4.98
CA CYS A 458 -11.18 10.78 -4.09
C CYS A 458 -9.85 10.68 -4.85
N VAL A 459 -8.72 10.78 -4.15
CA VAL A 459 -7.41 10.33 -4.66
C VAL A 459 -7.47 8.89 -5.21
N MET A 460 -8.22 8.00 -4.56
CA MET A 460 -8.35 6.60 -5.00
C MET A 460 -9.25 6.46 -6.24
N PHE A 461 -9.93 7.53 -6.67
CA PHE A 461 -10.86 7.50 -7.80
C PHE A 461 -10.29 8.15 -9.06
N ARG A 462 -9.63 9.30 -8.96
CA ARG A 462 -9.14 10.04 -10.15
C ARG A 462 -7.85 10.77 -9.89
N ASN A 463 -7.10 10.96 -10.98
CA ASN A 463 -5.90 11.77 -10.99
C ASN A 463 -6.21 13.26 -10.75
N GLY A 464 -5.24 13.96 -10.17
CA GLY A 464 -5.30 15.41 -9.89
C GLY A 464 -5.15 15.72 -8.41
N ASP A 465 -5.19 17.00 -8.05
CA ASP A 465 -5.16 17.41 -6.65
C ASP A 465 -6.54 17.22 -6.00
N LYS A 466 -6.77 16.00 -5.52
CA LYS A 466 -8.01 15.58 -4.85
C LYS A 466 -7.74 15.23 -3.40
N PRO A 467 -8.65 15.48 -2.46
CA PRO A 467 -8.51 14.96 -1.10
C PRO A 467 -8.75 13.44 -1.08
N PHE A 468 -8.26 12.75 -0.05
CA PHE A 468 -8.87 11.47 0.31
C PHE A 468 -10.33 11.71 0.71
N CYS A 469 -11.23 10.83 0.29
CA CYS A 469 -12.62 10.89 0.73
C CYS A 469 -12.67 10.65 2.25
N GLN A 470 -13.77 11.02 2.91
CA GLN A 470 -13.86 10.96 4.38
C GLN A 470 -13.64 9.55 4.95
N VAL A 471 -14.02 8.50 4.21
CA VAL A 471 -13.81 7.10 4.59
C VAL A 471 -12.35 6.71 4.48
N CYS A 472 -11.69 7.04 3.38
CA CYS A 472 -10.25 6.85 3.20
C CYS A 472 -9.44 7.63 4.25
N ALA A 473 -9.79 8.89 4.50
CA ALA A 473 -9.16 9.69 5.54
C ALA A 473 -9.35 9.06 6.93
N GLN A 474 -10.56 8.61 7.29
CA GLN A 474 -10.81 7.93 8.56
C GLN A 474 -9.99 6.63 8.68
N ARG A 475 -9.85 5.86 7.59
CA ARG A 475 -9.00 4.67 7.56
C ARG A 475 -7.55 5.03 7.83
N LEU A 476 -7.00 5.98 7.09
CA LEU A 476 -5.61 6.42 7.25
C LEU A 476 -5.34 6.94 8.67
N MET A 477 -6.26 7.72 9.26
CA MET A 477 -6.17 8.15 10.67
C MET A 477 -6.10 6.95 11.64
N LYS A 478 -6.90 5.91 11.42
CA LYS A 478 -6.87 4.69 12.25
C LYS A 478 -5.53 3.96 12.12
N VAL A 479 -4.95 3.89 10.91
CA VAL A 479 -3.63 3.29 10.68
C VAL A 479 -2.52 4.11 11.34
N ILE A 480 -2.52 5.44 11.20
CA ILE A 480 -1.55 6.33 11.86
C ILE A 480 -1.57 6.11 13.38
N LYS A 481 -2.76 6.14 13.98
CA LYS A 481 -2.92 5.89 15.42
C LYS A 481 -2.55 4.47 15.82
N PHE A 482 -2.67 3.50 14.93
CA PHE A 482 -2.28 2.13 15.23
C PHE A 482 -0.76 2.01 15.43
N PHE A 483 0.04 2.74 14.64
CA PHE A 483 1.50 2.75 14.78
C PHE A 483 2.03 3.75 15.82
N SER A 484 1.35 4.89 16.01
CA SER A 484 1.91 6.04 16.75
C SER A 484 1.30 6.33 18.14
N ASP A 485 0.28 5.58 18.57
CA ASP A 485 -0.28 5.62 19.93
C ASP A 485 -0.19 4.23 20.57
#